data_AF-A0A8J7LWV2-F1
#
_entry.id   AF-A0A8J7LWV2-F1
#
_cell.length_a   1.000
_cell.length_b   1.000
_cell.length_c   1.000
_cell.angle_alpha   90.00
_cell.angle_beta   90.00
_cell.angle_gamma   90.00
#
_symmetry.space_group_name_H-M   'P 1'
#
loop_
_entity.id
_entity.type
_entity.pdbx_description
1 polymer ?
#
loop_
_entity_poly.entity_id
_entity_poly.type
_entity_poly.pdbx_seq_one_letter_code
_entity_poly.pdbx_strand_id
1 'polypeptide(L)'
;MLYIVLTACLVSSPEECGERYIPVYADVSPMACMMGAQAEIAQWKETHAELIVSRWQCKTGETIAAAAAPRDLAARPARIGLK
;
A
#
# COMPACT_ATOMS: atom_id res chain seq x y z
N MET A 1 -2.06 7.84 8.88
CA MET A 1 -0.88 7.66 8.00
C MET A 1 -1.29 7.01 6.70
N LEU A 2 -0.66 7.43 5.61
CA LEU A 2 -0.85 6.90 4.27
C LEU A 2 0.41 6.18 3.80
N TYR A 3 0.24 5.32 2.81
CA TYR A 3 1.31 4.58 2.16
C TYR A 3 1.10 4.61 0.66
N ILE A 4 2.19 4.71 -0.09
CA ILE A 4 2.20 4.36 -1.50
C ILE A 4 2.46 2.85 -1.56
N VAL A 5 1.48 2.10 -2.01
CA VAL A 5 1.57 0.65 -2.21
C VAL A 5 1.86 0.43 -3.68
N LEU A 6 3.00 -0.20 -3.96
CA LEU A 6 3.44 -0.51 -5.31
C LEU A 6 3.58 -2.02 -5.51
N THR A 7 3.21 -2.47 -6.70
CA THR A 7 3.57 -3.79 -7.21
C THR A 7 4.86 -3.63 -8.00
N ALA A 8 5.92 -4.31 -7.56
CA ALA A 8 7.22 -4.28 -8.20
C ALA A 8 7.66 -5.70 -8.57
N CYS A 9 8.18 -5.87 -9.77
CA CYS A 9 8.65 -7.16 -10.31
C CYS A 9 10.15 -7.10 -10.62
N LEU A 10 10.85 -8.22 -10.54
CA LEU A 10 12.27 -8.26 -10.91
C LEU A 10 12.46 -7.99 -12.41
N VAL A 11 13.47 -7.16 -12.74
CA VAL A 11 13.87 -6.92 -14.14
C VAL A 11 14.30 -8.21 -14.83
N SER A 12 15.00 -9.09 -14.11
CA SER A 12 15.52 -10.36 -14.62
C SER A 12 14.47 -11.47 -14.70
N SER A 13 13.37 -11.38 -13.94
CA SER A 13 12.26 -12.33 -13.95
C SER A 13 10.95 -11.58 -13.70
N PRO A 14 10.27 -11.11 -14.77
CA PRO A 14 9.06 -10.31 -14.64
C PRO A 14 7.86 -11.05 -14.00
N GLU A 15 7.88 -12.38 -13.92
CA GLU A 15 6.91 -13.15 -13.15
C GLU A 15 7.08 -13.04 -11.62
N GLU A 16 8.27 -12.67 -11.15
CA GLU A 16 8.57 -12.51 -9.73
C GLU A 16 8.19 -11.11 -9.24
N CYS A 17 6.92 -10.94 -8.84
CA CYS A 17 6.36 -9.68 -8.34
C CYS A 17 6.03 -9.72 -6.85
N GLY A 18 6.09 -8.55 -6.19
CA GLY A 18 5.65 -8.38 -4.81
C GLY A 18 5.14 -6.97 -4.50
N GLU A 19 4.34 -6.86 -3.44
CA GLU A 19 3.95 -5.56 -2.89
C GLU A 19 5.12 -4.95 -2.10
N ARG A 20 5.33 -3.64 -2.28
CA ARG A 20 6.22 -2.80 -1.48
C ARG A 20 5.45 -1.59 -0.97
N TYR A 21 5.89 -1.05 0.15
CA TYR A 21 5.19 0.02 0.86
C TYR A 21 6.14 1.17 1.11
N ILE A 22 5.84 2.35 0.58
CA ILE A 22 6.55 3.58 0.91
C ILE A 22 5.67 4.37 1.89
N PRO A 23 6.10 4.53 3.16
CA PRO A 23 5.35 5.31 4.13
C PRO A 23 5.35 6.80 3.77
N VAL A 24 4.17 7.42 3.82
CA VAL A 24 4.02 8.86 3.68
C VAL A 24 3.94 9.46 5.09
N TYR A 25 5.04 10.08 5.53
CA TYR A 25 5.18 10.61 6.90
C TYR A 25 4.48 11.95 7.13
N ALA A 26 4.12 12.66 6.06
CA ALA A 26 3.37 13.90 6.15
C ALA A 26 1.87 13.63 6.36
N ASP A 27 1.20 14.48 7.15
CA ASP A 27 -0.24 14.45 7.30
C ASP A 27 -0.91 15.10 6.08
N VAL A 28 -1.09 14.29 5.03
CA VAL A 28 -1.61 14.73 3.73
C VAL A 28 -2.92 14.02 3.40
N SER A 29 -3.75 14.69 2.59
CA SER A 29 -4.96 14.07 2.06
C SER A 29 -4.63 12.95 1.06
N PRO A 30 -5.55 11.99 0.83
CA PRO A 30 -5.35 10.96 -0.19
C PRO A 30 -5.08 11.53 -1.59
N MET A 31 -5.74 12.65 -1.94
CA MET A 31 -5.53 13.32 -3.22
C MET A 31 -4.10 13.89 -3.32
N ALA A 32 -3.61 14.52 -2.26
CA ALA A 32 -2.23 15.02 -2.20
C ALA A 32 -1.19 13.89 -2.26
N CYS A 33 -1.46 12.75 -1.61
CA CYS A 33 -0.62 11.55 -1.74
C CYS A 33 -0.53 11.09 -3.21
N MET A 34 -1.67 10.99 -3.90
CA MET A 34 -1.69 10.57 -5.31
C MET A 34 -0.90 11.52 -6.23
N MET A 35 -0.98 12.83 -5.97
CA MET A 35 -0.22 13.85 -6.70
C MET A 35 1.29 13.75 -6.46
N GLY A 36 1.71 13.47 -5.21
CA GLY A 36 3.13 13.35 -4.84
C GLY A 36 3.75 11.98 -5.11
N ALA A 37 2.94 10.94 -5.28
CA ALA A 37 3.42 9.56 -5.30
C ALA A 37 4.45 9.26 -6.40
N GLN A 38 4.32 9.89 -7.57
CA GLN A 38 5.27 9.65 -8.68
C GLN A 38 6.70 10.06 -8.33
N ALA A 39 6.89 11.18 -7.61
CA ALA A 39 8.20 11.66 -7.21
C ALA A 39 8.82 10.76 -6.12
N GLU A 40 8.01 10.30 -5.17
CA GLU A 40 8.43 9.33 -4.14
C GLU A 40 8.83 7.98 -4.75
N ILE A 41 8.06 7.49 -5.73
CA ILE A 41 8.39 6.25 -6.45
C ILE A 41 9.68 6.42 -7.26
N ALA A 42 9.90 7.57 -7.89
CA ALA A 42 11.12 7.83 -8.63
C ALA A 42 12.36 7.76 -7.71
N GLN A 43 12.30 8.38 -6.54
CA GLN A 43 13.36 8.30 -5.53
C GLN A 43 13.55 6.86 -5.02
N TRP A 44 12.46 6.14 -4.74
CA TRP A 44 12.52 4.74 -4.30
C TRP A 44 13.25 3.85 -5.32
N LYS A 45 13.02 4.06 -6.62
CA LYS A 45 13.69 3.31 -7.69
C LYS A 45 15.21 3.51 -7.73
N GLU A 46 15.75 4.62 -7.23
CA GLU A 46 17.20 4.85 -7.19
C GLU A 46 17.94 3.81 -6.32
N THR A 47 17.24 3.24 -5.33
CA THR A 47 17.77 2.20 -4.44
C THR A 47 17.26 0.79 -4.79
N HIS A 48 16.44 0.66 -5.83
CA HIS A 48 15.76 -0.59 -6.24
C HIS A 48 15.81 -0.74 -7.76
N ALA A 49 17.00 -0.59 -8.34
CA ALA A 49 17.19 -0.58 -9.79
C ALA A 49 16.89 -1.93 -10.46
N GLU A 50 16.92 -3.02 -9.70
CA GLU A 50 16.56 -4.38 -10.12
C GLU A 50 15.05 -4.61 -10.20
N LEU A 51 14.24 -3.62 -9.83
CA LEU A 51 12.78 -3.71 -9.79
C LEU A 51 12.09 -2.77 -10.80
N ILE A 52 11.02 -3.27 -11.40
CA ILE A 52 10.11 -2.52 -12.27
C ILE A 52 8.76 -2.38 -11.58
N VAL A 53 8.29 -1.13 -11.43
CA VAL A 53 6.97 -0.84 -10.87
C VAL A 53 5.90 -1.00 -11.96
N SER A 54 4.95 -1.92 -11.75
CA SER A 54 3.85 -2.20 -12.70
C SER A 54 2.54 -1.48 -12.35
N ARG A 55 2.29 -1.26 -11.05
CA ARG A 55 1.11 -0.55 -10.53
C ARG A 55 1.44 0.10 -9.20
N TRP A 56 0.77 1.21 -8.89
CA TRP A 56 0.84 1.84 -7.58
C TRP A 56 -0.48 2.52 -7.21
N GLN A 57 -0.70 2.72 -5.91
CA GLN A 57 -1.82 3.46 -5.36
C GLN A 57 -1.53 3.95 -3.94
N CYS A 58 -2.18 5.02 -3.49
CA CYS A 58 -2.18 5.39 -2.08
C CYS A 58 -3.22 4.58 -1.30
N LYS A 59 -2.85 4.07 -0.11
CA LYS A 59 -3.76 3.41 0.84
C LYS A 59 -3.53 3.95 2.25
N THR A 60 -4.57 3.92 3.09
CA THR A 60 -4.40 4.17 4.53
C THR A 60 -3.77 2.95 5.20
N GLY A 61 -3.08 3.17 6.31
CA GLY A 61 -2.58 2.07 7.15
C GLY A 61 -3.70 1.13 7.61
N GLU A 62 -4.90 1.65 7.85
CA GLU A 62 -6.07 0.84 8.18
C GLU A 62 -6.48 -0.10 7.04
N THR A 63 -6.51 0.40 5.79
CA THR A 63 -6.80 -0.45 4.62
C THR A 63 -5.75 -1.54 4.42
N ILE A 64 -4.47 -1.24 4.69
CA ILE A 64 -3.38 -2.23 4.59
C ILE A 64 -3.51 -3.29 5.69
N ALA A 65 -3.74 -2.86 6.93
CA ALA A 65 -3.94 -3.76 8.06
C ALA A 65 -5.17 -4.68 7.85
N ALA A 66 -6.27 -4.13 7.34
CA ALA A 66 -7.46 -4.89 7.02
C ALA A 66 -7.23 -5.93 5.90
N ALA A 67 -6.41 -5.62 4.90
CA ALA A 67 -6.04 -6.56 3.84
C ALA A 67 -5.14 -7.70 4.33
N ALA A 68 -4.31 -7.44 5.35
CA ALA A 68 -3.42 -8.44 5.96
C ALA A 68 -4.12 -9.31 7.02
N ALA A 69 -5.29 -8.91 7.52
CA ALA A 69 -6.00 -9.63 8.57
C ALA A 69 -6.53 -10.99 8.05
N PRO A 70 -6.48 -12.06 8.88
CA PRO A 70 -7.08 -13.34 8.53
C PRO A 70 -8.58 -13.15 8.27
N ARG A 71 -9.06 -13.66 7.13
CA ARG A 71 -10.44 -13.45 6.64
C ARG A 71 -11.52 -13.92 7.63
N ASP A 72 -11.17 -14.82 8.54
CA ASP A 72 -12.08 -15.39 9.54
C ASP A 72 -12.38 -14.43 10.71
N LEU A 73 -11.63 -13.32 10.85
CA LEU A 73 -11.86 -12.29 11.89
C LEU A 73 -12.94 -11.25 11.49
N ALA A 74 -13.58 -11.40 10.33
CA ALA A 74 -14.66 -10.52 9.87
C ALA A 74 -16.04 -10.80 10.51
N ALA A 75 -16.16 -11.78 11.41
CA ALA A 75 -17.38 -12.02 12.16
C ALA A 75 -17.47 -11.07 13.38
N ARG A 76 -17.94 -9.83 13.18
CA ARG A 76 -18.47 -9.03 14.29
C ARG A 76 -19.77 -9.69 14.79
N PRO A 77 -19.86 -10.19 16.04
CA PRO A 77 -21.16 -10.60 16.56
C PRO A 77 -22.07 -9.38 16.75
N ALA A 78 -23.35 -9.64 16.54
CA ALA A 78 -24.44 -8.68 16.48
C ALA A 78 -24.57 -7.82 17.75
N ARG A 79 -25.11 -6.59 17.57
CA ARG A 79 -25.59 -5.76 18.67
C ARG A 79 -26.56 -6.58 19.53
N ILE A 80 -26.15 -6.94 20.73
CA ILE A 80 -27.08 -7.38 21.76
C ILE A 80 -27.85 -6.13 22.17
N GLY A 81 -29.13 -6.08 21.81
CA GLY A 81 -30.04 -5.02 22.23
C GLY A 81 -30.10 -4.96 23.74
N LEU A 82 -29.66 -3.85 24.32
CA LEU A 82 -29.96 -3.51 25.69
C LEU A 82 -31.31 -2.79 25.68
N LYS A 83 -32.27 -3.38 26.40
CA LYS A 83 -33.60 -2.85 26.67
C LYS A 83 -33.56 -1.49 27.36
#